data_AF-A0A078FWQ9-F1
#
_entry.id   AF-A0A078FWQ9-F1
#
_cell.length_a   1.000
_cell.length_b   1.000
_cell.length_c   1.000
_cell.angle_alpha   90.00
_cell.angle_beta   90.00
_cell.angle_gamma   90.00
#
_symmetry.space_group_name_H-M   'P 1'
#
loop_
_entity.id
_entity.type
_entity.pdbx_description
1 polymer ?
#
loop_
_entity_poly.entity_id
_entity_poly.type
_entity_poly.pdbx_seq_one_letter_code
_entity_poly.pdbx_strand_id
1 'polypeptide(L)'
;MSELTLARLSDLESQEGEGSPSLMSQTLSRDPHATSGGNDDSDGGRIPVEEWLPITESRKGNVYTATFHLLCSGLGFQVLVLPAAFAVLGWLWGMIVLTVGFAWKLYTIWLLVNLHEAVDGIRFSRYLRLAIASFGVKLGKLLGIFPVMYLSGGACAILVITGGKTIKQLLDIMSADVTVPLTTLQCFLIFSILAVFMSQFPNMNSLFGLSLVGSVMAVAYSTAVWTLPLASERNQNNVSYTIKDASFDNIINAIGFIALAFRGSNLVLEIQGTLPSDSNNPSSKTMWRAVVISHVIIAICMFLVAIVVYWAYGDKIPATGGPIGNYLKLYEQDYSKQAACFIHLTFIFYCHYKKTAIF
;
A
#
# COMPACT_ATOMS: atom_id res chain seq x y z
N MET A 1 15.48 26.08 8.77
CA MET A 1 15.93 25.00 9.69
C MET A 1 17.41 25.26 9.95
N SER A 2 17.84 25.52 11.19
CA SER A 2 19.17 26.08 11.47
C SER A 2 20.30 25.05 11.32
N GLU A 3 21.53 25.51 11.09
CA GLU A 3 22.84 24.80 11.23
C GLU A 3 22.86 23.75 12.36
N LEU A 4 22.20 24.05 13.49
CA LEU A 4 22.03 23.15 14.62
C LEU A 4 21.39 21.78 14.27
N THR A 5 20.60 21.71 13.20
CA THR A 5 19.89 20.50 12.75
C THR A 5 20.80 19.61 11.93
N LEU A 6 21.69 20.21 11.13
CA LEU A 6 22.75 19.54 10.38
C LEU A 6 23.82 18.98 11.32
N ALA A 7 24.24 19.77 12.32
CA ALA A 7 25.16 19.30 13.36
C ALA A 7 24.58 18.13 14.18
N ARG A 8 23.26 18.14 14.45
CA ARG A 8 22.59 17.01 15.10
C ARG A 8 22.52 15.76 14.22
N LEU A 9 22.49 15.89 12.89
CA LEU A 9 22.50 14.76 11.97
C LEU A 9 23.90 14.13 11.87
N SER A 10 24.97 14.94 11.87
CA SER A 10 26.34 14.42 11.91
C SER A 10 26.68 13.73 13.24
N ASP A 11 26.22 14.28 14.37
CA ASP A 11 26.37 13.65 15.69
C ASP A 11 25.58 12.34 15.84
N LEU A 12 24.55 12.14 15.00
CA LEU A 12 23.77 10.90 14.98
C LEU A 12 24.46 9.77 14.24
N GLU A 13 25.20 10.09 13.18
CA GLU A 13 26.01 9.11 12.44
C GLU A 13 27.21 8.63 13.28
N SER A 14 27.78 9.48 14.13
CA SER A 14 28.86 9.07 15.05
C SER A 14 28.38 8.08 16.11
N GLN A 15 27.15 8.23 16.63
CA GLN A 15 26.56 7.31 17.61
C GLN A 15 26.09 5.98 17.02
N GLU A 16 25.70 5.92 15.73
CA GLU A 16 25.36 4.66 15.06
C GLU A 16 26.62 3.83 14.70
N GLY A 17 27.78 4.46 14.54
CA GLY A 17 29.06 3.80 14.29
C GLY A 17 29.63 3.04 15.49
N GLU A 18 29.34 3.46 16.73
CA GLU A 18 29.87 2.84 17.95
C GLU A 18 29.02 1.67 18.49
N GLY A 19 27.86 1.39 17.89
CA GLY A 19 26.83 0.50 18.46
C GLY A 19 26.73 -0.94 17.93
N SER A 20 27.54 -1.36 16.95
CA SER A 20 27.48 -2.73 16.41
C SER A 20 28.69 -3.59 16.79
N PRO A 21 28.51 -4.77 17.41
CA PRO A 21 29.60 -5.70 17.64
C PRO A 21 30.07 -6.31 16.31
N SER A 22 31.39 -6.34 16.17
CA SER A 22 32.16 -6.92 15.08
C SER A 22 31.67 -8.32 14.68
N LEU A 23 31.26 -8.48 13.42
CA LEU A 23 31.48 -9.72 12.71
C LEU A 23 31.78 -9.42 11.23
N MET A 24 32.95 -9.91 10.80
CA MET A 24 33.34 -10.19 9.41
C MET A 24 34.20 -9.13 8.67
N SER A 25 35.48 -9.10 9.07
CA SER A 25 36.68 -9.06 8.17
C SER A 25 36.43 -9.91 6.90
N GLN A 26 36.77 -9.55 5.66
CA GLN A 26 38.04 -9.12 5.05
C GLN A 26 37.69 -8.79 3.58
N THR A 27 38.03 -7.66 2.97
CA THR A 27 39.30 -7.49 2.25
C THR A 27 39.46 -6.01 1.89
N LEU A 28 40.42 -5.36 2.53
CA LEU A 28 40.91 -4.04 2.16
C LEU A 28 42.05 -4.25 1.16
N SER A 29 41.83 -3.93 -0.12
CA SER A 29 42.92 -3.83 -1.10
C SER A 29 43.24 -2.35 -1.33
N ARG A 30 44.51 -2.02 -1.08
CA ARG A 30 45.17 -0.72 -1.24
C ARG A 30 45.06 -0.16 -2.67
N ASP A 31 44.98 1.18 -2.72
CA ASP A 31 45.31 2.15 -3.80
C ASP A 31 46.23 1.65 -4.94
N PRO A 32 46.16 2.21 -6.19
CA PRO A 32 46.39 3.66 -6.42
C PRO A 32 45.74 4.33 -7.66
N HIS A 33 45.40 5.63 -7.57
CA HIS A 33 45.98 6.72 -8.38
C HIS A 33 45.11 7.99 -8.39
N ALA A 34 45.78 9.11 -8.16
CA ALA A 34 45.26 10.46 -8.38
C ALA A 34 45.19 10.79 -9.88
N THR A 35 44.06 11.34 -10.32
CA THR A 35 43.98 12.17 -11.52
C THR A 35 43.14 13.41 -11.23
N SER A 36 43.84 14.53 -11.23
CA SER A 36 43.32 15.89 -11.31
C SER A 36 42.43 16.07 -12.54
N GLY A 37 41.25 16.66 -12.37
CA GLY A 37 40.39 17.12 -13.45
C GLY A 37 39.07 17.65 -12.89
N GLY A 38 39.00 18.98 -12.71
CA GLY A 38 37.80 19.64 -12.22
C GLY A 38 36.63 19.54 -13.18
N ASN A 39 35.44 19.40 -12.61
CA ASN A 39 34.24 20.14 -12.97
C ASN A 39 33.32 20.12 -11.74
N ASP A 40 33.04 21.31 -11.23
CA ASP A 40 32.02 21.57 -10.20
C ASP A 40 30.64 21.26 -10.78
N ASP A 41 30.19 20.02 -10.62
CA ASP A 41 28.76 19.74 -10.55
C ASP A 41 28.42 19.62 -9.06
N SER A 42 27.69 20.63 -8.57
CA SER A 42 27.11 20.67 -7.23
C SER A 42 26.05 19.58 -7.08
N ASP A 43 26.54 18.36 -6.92
CA ASP A 43 25.78 17.19 -6.54
C ASP A 43 25.44 17.32 -5.05
N GLY A 44 24.20 17.71 -4.76
CA GLY A 44 23.71 17.94 -3.41
C GLY A 44 23.92 16.70 -2.54
N GLY A 45 24.85 16.81 -1.58
CA GLY A 45 24.98 15.97 -0.40
C GLY A 45 24.60 14.49 -0.58
N ARG A 46 25.39 13.72 -1.32
CA ARG A 46 25.28 12.25 -1.33
C ARG A 46 25.50 11.70 0.09
N ILE A 47 24.43 11.27 0.76
CA ILE A 47 24.53 10.44 1.95
C ILE A 47 24.71 8.98 1.48
N PRO A 48 25.86 8.31 1.75
CA PRO A 48 26.21 7.01 1.18
C PRO A 48 25.20 5.87 1.42
N VAL A 49 24.34 6.01 2.42
CA VAL A 49 23.40 4.95 2.88
C VAL A 49 22.17 4.79 1.97
N GLU A 50 21.77 5.81 1.20
CA GLU A 50 20.59 5.71 0.31
C GLU A 50 20.89 5.00 -1.02
N GLU A 51 22.17 4.88 -1.38
CA GLU A 51 22.63 4.18 -2.59
C GLU A 51 22.60 2.65 -2.41
N TRP A 52 22.51 2.16 -1.17
CA TRP A 52 22.57 0.73 -0.84
C TRP A 52 21.24 -0.02 -1.02
N LEU A 53 20.11 0.67 -1.19
CA LEU A 53 18.81 0.01 -1.40
C LEU A 53 18.47 -0.06 -2.90
N PRO A 54 18.14 -1.27 -3.43
CA PRO A 54 17.87 -1.46 -4.86
C PRO A 54 16.79 -0.52 -5.45
N ILE A 55 15.80 -0.13 -4.63
CA ILE A 55 14.69 0.74 -5.08
C ILE A 55 15.12 2.21 -5.28
N THR A 56 16.08 2.72 -4.50
CA THR A 56 16.58 4.11 -4.59
C THR A 56 17.91 4.22 -5.33
N GLU A 57 18.56 3.10 -5.61
CA GLU A 57 19.78 2.99 -6.41
C GLU A 57 19.58 3.52 -7.85
N SER A 58 18.39 3.33 -8.43
CA SER A 58 18.04 3.83 -9.77
C SER A 58 17.13 5.06 -9.72
N ARG A 59 17.64 6.21 -10.19
CA ARG A 59 16.91 7.49 -10.25
C ARG A 59 16.35 7.81 -11.64
N LYS A 60 15.87 6.78 -12.34
CA LYS A 60 15.32 6.85 -13.70
C LYS A 60 13.79 6.81 -13.74
N GLY A 61 13.13 7.01 -12.59
CA GLY A 61 11.68 7.02 -12.48
C GLY A 61 11.05 8.20 -13.24
N ASN A 62 9.76 8.09 -13.53
CA ASN A 62 8.97 9.15 -14.14
C ASN A 62 7.53 9.14 -13.60
N VAL A 63 6.68 10.03 -14.13
CA VAL A 63 5.27 10.14 -13.69
C VAL A 63 4.53 8.82 -13.82
N TYR A 64 4.76 8.04 -14.88
CA TYR A 64 4.08 6.76 -15.08
C TYR A 64 4.54 5.73 -14.05
N THR A 65 5.84 5.54 -13.89
CA THR A 65 6.36 4.55 -12.92
C THR A 65 5.87 4.87 -11.51
N ALA A 66 5.97 6.13 -11.09
CA ALA A 66 5.45 6.58 -9.80
C ALA A 66 3.93 6.37 -9.68
N THR A 67 3.15 6.63 -10.74
CA THR A 67 1.70 6.42 -10.75
C THR A 67 1.35 4.96 -10.48
N PHE A 68 2.01 4.01 -11.16
CA PHE A 68 1.76 2.59 -10.94
C PHE A 68 2.23 2.13 -9.54
N HIS A 69 3.36 2.62 -9.04
CA HIS A 69 3.77 2.34 -7.65
C HIS A 69 2.76 2.85 -6.63
N LEU A 70 2.19 4.04 -6.83
CA LEU A 70 1.14 4.60 -6.00
C LEU A 70 -0.19 3.83 -6.11
N LEU A 71 -0.56 3.38 -7.31
CA LEU A 71 -1.75 2.54 -7.51
C LEU A 71 -1.60 1.17 -6.83
N CYS A 72 -0.48 0.49 -7.04
CA CYS A 72 -0.22 -0.84 -6.46
C CYS A 72 -0.22 -0.81 -4.93
N SER A 73 0.37 0.24 -4.35
CA SER A 73 0.39 0.44 -2.89
C SER A 73 -0.96 0.90 -2.33
N GLY A 74 -1.62 1.83 -3.02
CA GLY A 74 -2.82 2.53 -2.57
C GLY A 74 -4.17 1.84 -2.88
N LEU A 75 -4.25 0.96 -3.88
CA LEU A 75 -5.40 0.09 -4.15
C LEU A 75 -5.08 -1.34 -3.81
N GLY A 76 -5.97 -2.03 -3.09
CA GLY A 76 -5.79 -3.40 -2.63
C GLY A 76 -7.02 -3.96 -1.90
N PHE A 77 -6.84 -5.07 -1.17
CA PHE A 77 -7.89 -5.69 -0.35
C PHE A 77 -8.66 -4.71 0.54
N GLN A 78 -8.00 -3.63 0.95
CA GLN A 78 -8.54 -2.57 1.76
C GLN A 78 -9.74 -1.82 1.12
N VAL A 79 -9.96 -1.94 -0.20
CA VAL A 79 -11.16 -1.42 -0.86
C VAL A 79 -12.38 -2.31 -0.58
N LEU A 80 -12.15 -3.61 -0.39
CA LEU A 80 -13.20 -4.60 -0.15
C LEU A 80 -13.80 -4.50 1.25
N VAL A 81 -13.14 -3.84 2.21
CA VAL A 81 -13.74 -3.61 3.55
C VAL A 81 -14.71 -2.42 3.58
N LEU A 82 -14.68 -1.54 2.58
CA LEU A 82 -15.49 -0.31 2.58
C LEU A 82 -17.00 -0.56 2.63
N PRO A 83 -17.58 -1.52 1.88
CA PRO A 83 -19.01 -1.80 1.97
C PRO A 83 -19.45 -2.25 3.36
N ALA A 84 -18.60 -2.99 4.09
CA ALA A 84 -18.89 -3.43 5.47
C ALA A 84 -18.90 -2.23 6.44
N ALA A 85 -18.05 -1.23 6.24
CA ALA A 85 -18.11 0.01 7.00
C ALA A 85 -19.43 0.77 6.76
N PHE A 86 -19.90 0.81 5.50
CA PHE A 86 -21.17 1.44 5.15
C PHE A 86 -22.38 0.68 5.72
N ALA A 87 -22.30 -0.64 5.88
CA ALA A 87 -23.34 -1.42 6.52
C ALA A 87 -23.60 -1.02 7.99
N VAL A 88 -22.57 -0.51 8.68
CA VAL A 88 -22.66 -0.02 10.06
C VAL A 88 -22.95 1.48 10.11
N LEU A 89 -22.22 2.28 9.35
CA LEU A 89 -22.32 3.76 9.39
C LEU A 89 -23.54 4.30 8.64
N GLY A 90 -24.08 3.52 7.71
CA GLY A 90 -25.11 3.97 6.78
C GLY A 90 -24.56 4.94 5.71
N TRP A 91 -25.47 5.40 4.85
CA TRP A 91 -25.14 6.29 3.73
C TRP A 91 -24.45 7.59 4.17
N LEU A 92 -25.08 8.34 5.08
CA LEU A 92 -24.63 9.69 5.43
C LEU A 92 -23.25 9.66 6.09
N TRP A 93 -23.10 8.91 7.19
CA TRP A 93 -21.84 8.85 7.92
C TRP A 93 -20.75 8.08 7.17
N GLY A 94 -21.12 7.02 6.43
CA GLY A 94 -20.17 6.31 5.57
C GLY A 94 -19.53 7.24 4.54
N MET A 95 -20.34 8.05 3.86
CA MET A 95 -19.85 9.03 2.88
C MET A 95 -19.01 10.13 3.52
N ILE A 96 -19.46 10.71 4.64
CA ILE A 96 -18.71 11.76 5.33
C ILE A 96 -17.34 11.25 5.77
N VAL A 97 -17.28 10.09 6.46
CA VAL A 97 -16.02 9.56 6.99
C VAL A 97 -15.08 9.13 5.85
N LEU A 98 -15.59 8.52 4.79
CA LEU A 98 -14.80 8.16 3.61
C LEU A 98 -14.21 9.40 2.93
N THR A 99 -15.02 10.45 2.70
CA THR A 99 -14.56 11.68 2.04
C THR A 99 -13.57 12.45 2.89
N VAL A 100 -13.84 12.64 4.19
CA VAL A 100 -12.93 13.33 5.11
C VAL A 100 -11.60 12.58 5.21
N GLY A 101 -11.65 11.25 5.36
CA GLY A 101 -10.43 10.45 5.43
C GLY A 101 -9.65 10.44 4.11
N PHE A 102 -10.32 10.48 2.96
CA PHE A 102 -9.64 10.58 1.66
C PHE A 102 -8.99 11.96 1.47
N ALA A 103 -9.65 13.04 1.87
CA ALA A 103 -9.07 14.38 1.87
C ALA A 103 -7.85 14.48 2.82
N TRP A 104 -7.96 13.90 4.02
CA TRP A 104 -6.85 13.81 4.97
C TRP A 104 -5.68 13.01 4.41
N LYS A 105 -5.95 11.89 3.71
CA LYS A 105 -4.92 11.12 3.01
C LYS A 105 -4.19 11.98 1.98
N LEU A 106 -4.91 12.70 1.12
CA LEU A 106 -4.30 13.59 0.12
C LEU A 106 -3.45 14.70 0.77
N TYR A 107 -3.94 15.28 1.87
CA TYR A 107 -3.21 16.29 2.63
C TYR A 107 -1.89 15.74 3.21
N THR A 108 -1.94 14.58 3.86
CA THR A 108 -0.72 13.96 4.41
C THR A 108 0.29 13.57 3.32
N ILE A 109 -0.18 13.08 2.16
CA ILE A 109 0.69 12.81 1.01
C ILE A 109 1.30 14.10 0.47
N TRP A 110 0.52 15.18 0.37
CA TRP A 110 1.04 16.49 -0.03
C TRP A 110 2.14 16.97 0.92
N LEU A 111 1.98 16.81 2.24
CA LEU A 111 3.03 17.10 3.21
C LEU A 111 4.29 16.27 2.95
N LEU A 112 4.17 14.95 2.79
CA LEU A 112 5.31 14.07 2.52
C LEU A 112 6.04 14.46 1.23
N VAL A 113 5.30 14.79 0.17
CA VAL A 113 5.90 15.16 -1.12
C VAL A 113 6.74 16.43 -1.04
N ASN A 114 6.27 17.43 -0.28
CA ASN A 114 7.00 18.69 -0.09
C ASN A 114 8.12 18.58 0.95
N LEU A 115 7.98 17.69 1.93
CA LEU A 115 8.99 17.46 2.96
C LEU A 115 10.18 16.62 2.46
N HIS A 116 10.03 15.88 1.36
CA HIS A 116 11.07 15.01 0.81
C HIS A 116 12.38 15.74 0.51
N GLU A 117 12.31 17.00 0.04
CA GLU A 117 13.46 17.86 -0.30
C GLU A 117 13.38 19.21 0.42
N ALA A 118 12.84 19.24 1.65
CA ALA A 118 12.66 20.50 2.40
C ALA A 118 13.96 21.15 2.91
N VAL A 119 15.08 20.45 2.80
CA VAL A 119 16.42 20.96 3.11
C VAL A 119 17.28 20.82 1.85
N ASP A 120 17.90 21.91 1.43
CA ASP A 120 18.73 21.93 0.23
C ASP A 120 19.83 20.86 0.31
N GLY A 121 19.93 20.06 -0.75
CA GLY A 121 20.90 18.98 -0.85
C GLY A 121 20.58 17.71 -0.06
N ILE A 122 19.49 17.65 0.70
CA ILE A 122 19.10 16.44 1.46
C ILE A 122 17.77 15.87 0.93
N ARG A 123 17.77 14.56 0.66
CA ARG A 123 16.55 13.81 0.31
C ARG A 123 16.14 12.89 1.44
N PHE A 124 14.93 13.09 1.97
CA PHE A 124 14.33 12.23 2.96
C PHE A 124 13.51 11.12 2.30
N SER A 125 14.17 10.17 1.63
CA SER A 125 13.51 9.06 0.91
C SER A 125 12.87 8.03 1.85
N ARG A 126 13.21 8.01 3.14
CA ARG A 126 12.63 7.10 4.13
C ARG A 126 11.81 7.84 5.15
N TYR A 127 10.62 7.32 5.43
CA TYR A 127 9.72 7.87 6.45
C TYR A 127 10.39 8.00 7.83
N LEU A 128 11.19 7.00 8.24
CA LEU A 128 11.94 7.03 9.50
C LEU A 128 12.92 8.21 9.57
N ARG A 129 13.66 8.48 8.48
CA ARG A 129 14.62 9.58 8.43
C ARG A 129 13.91 10.93 8.48
N LEU A 130 12.82 11.08 7.74
CA LEU A 130 12.00 12.28 7.81
C LEU A 130 11.44 12.50 9.23
N ALA A 131 10.98 11.44 9.90
CA ALA A 131 10.47 11.51 11.26
C ALA A 131 11.57 11.93 12.26
N ILE A 132 12.79 11.39 12.14
CA ILE A 132 13.94 11.77 12.98
C ILE A 132 14.32 13.24 12.74
N ALA A 133 14.37 13.68 11.49
CA ALA A 133 14.67 15.07 11.15
C ALA A 133 13.61 16.04 11.68
N SER A 134 12.34 15.64 11.69
CA SER A 134 11.22 16.50 12.10
C SER A 134 11.01 16.56 13.62
N PHE A 135 11.20 15.44 14.33
CA PHE A 135 10.82 15.30 15.74
C PHE A 135 12.01 15.00 16.68
N GLY A 136 13.22 14.90 16.13
CA GLY A 136 14.42 14.49 16.85
C GLY A 136 14.54 12.98 17.03
N VAL A 137 15.68 12.53 17.56
CA VAL A 137 16.10 11.12 17.58
C VAL A 137 15.12 10.20 18.28
N LYS A 138 14.82 10.49 19.56
CA LYS A 138 14.01 9.59 20.39
C LYS A 138 12.57 9.54 19.90
N LEU A 139 11.95 10.70 19.74
CA LEU A 139 10.55 10.80 19.33
C LEU A 139 10.36 10.41 17.86
N GLY A 140 11.28 10.80 16.98
CA GLY A 140 11.26 10.42 15.56
C GLY A 140 11.49 8.91 15.34
N LYS A 141 12.39 8.27 16.10
CA LYS A 141 12.52 6.79 16.07
C LYS A 141 11.24 6.12 16.54
N LEU A 142 10.60 6.61 17.62
CA LEU A 142 9.31 6.07 18.08
C LEU A 142 8.20 6.25 17.03
N LEU A 143 8.00 7.47 16.53
CA LEU A 143 6.95 7.82 15.56
C LEU A 143 7.22 7.24 14.16
N GLY A 144 8.46 6.91 13.82
CA GLY A 144 8.83 6.26 12.57
C GLY A 144 8.72 4.74 12.65
N ILE A 145 9.41 4.11 13.61
CA ILE A 145 9.53 2.65 13.69
C ILE A 145 8.19 2.02 14.07
N PHE A 146 7.54 2.51 15.13
CA PHE A 146 6.34 1.85 15.65
C PHE A 146 5.21 1.79 14.60
N PRO A 147 4.82 2.89 13.93
CA PRO A 147 3.80 2.83 12.88
C PRO A 147 4.23 2.06 11.64
N VAL A 148 5.49 2.18 11.19
CA VAL A 148 5.96 1.47 10.00
C VAL A 148 6.01 -0.04 10.23
N MET A 149 6.50 -0.50 11.39
CA MET A 149 6.50 -1.92 11.74
C MET A 149 5.07 -2.47 11.87
N TYR A 150 4.20 -1.75 12.60
CA TYR A 150 2.81 -2.17 12.76
C TYR A 150 2.09 -2.26 11.42
N LEU A 151 2.29 -1.25 10.55
CA LEU A 151 1.73 -1.26 9.22
C LEU A 151 2.29 -2.43 8.41
N SER A 152 3.61 -2.58 8.32
CA SER A 152 4.27 -3.66 7.57
C SER A 152 3.80 -5.06 8.02
N GLY A 153 3.97 -5.39 9.30
CA GLY A 153 3.56 -6.67 9.88
C GLY A 153 2.05 -6.92 9.74
N GLY A 154 1.24 -5.88 9.98
CA GLY A 154 -0.20 -5.93 9.79
C GLY A 154 -0.62 -6.22 8.34
N ALA A 155 0.07 -5.67 7.33
CA ALA A 155 -0.23 -6.02 5.93
C ALA A 155 0.09 -7.47 5.68
N CYS A 156 1.27 -7.92 6.10
CA CYS A 156 1.72 -9.26 5.82
C CYS A 156 0.71 -10.26 6.38
N ALA A 157 0.32 -10.09 7.65
CA ALA A 157 -0.71 -10.90 8.29
C ALA A 157 -2.05 -10.84 7.55
N ILE A 158 -2.55 -9.62 7.24
CA ILE A 158 -3.83 -9.48 6.55
C ILE A 158 -3.77 -10.12 5.17
N LEU A 159 -2.73 -9.89 4.37
CA LEU A 159 -2.56 -10.47 3.03
C LEU A 159 -2.54 -12.00 3.06
N VAL A 160 -1.89 -12.61 4.05
CA VAL A 160 -1.88 -14.08 4.21
C VAL A 160 -3.28 -14.61 4.54
N ILE A 161 -3.95 -14.01 5.52
CA ILE A 161 -5.31 -14.40 5.94
C ILE A 161 -6.29 -14.25 4.76
N THR A 162 -6.20 -13.11 4.09
CA THR A 162 -7.04 -12.66 2.98
C THR A 162 -6.80 -13.54 1.77
N GLY A 163 -5.56 -13.68 1.31
CA GLY A 163 -5.19 -14.50 0.17
C GLY A 163 -5.54 -15.98 0.34
N GLY A 164 -5.29 -16.56 1.51
CA GLY A 164 -5.67 -17.96 1.74
C GLY A 164 -7.18 -18.17 1.91
N LYS A 165 -7.93 -17.21 2.46
CA LYS A 165 -9.41 -17.23 2.41
C LYS A 165 -9.90 -17.22 0.96
N THR A 166 -9.33 -16.37 0.12
CA THR A 166 -9.69 -16.29 -1.31
C THR A 166 -9.34 -17.59 -2.05
N ILE A 167 -8.19 -18.22 -1.78
CA ILE A 167 -7.86 -19.54 -2.36
C ILE A 167 -8.92 -20.58 -1.97
N LYS A 168 -9.31 -20.62 -0.70
CA LYS A 168 -10.34 -21.54 -0.22
C LYS A 168 -11.65 -21.33 -0.98
N GLN A 169 -12.13 -20.09 -1.06
CA GLN A 169 -13.35 -19.74 -1.79
C GLN A 169 -13.26 -20.12 -3.27
N LEU A 170 -12.12 -19.84 -3.92
CA LEU A 170 -11.89 -20.21 -5.32
C LEU A 170 -12.01 -21.73 -5.53
N LEU A 171 -11.43 -22.53 -4.63
CA LEU A 171 -11.51 -23.99 -4.70
C LEU A 171 -12.93 -24.50 -4.48
N ASP A 172 -13.65 -23.93 -3.52
CA ASP A 172 -15.05 -24.26 -3.24
C ASP A 172 -15.95 -23.92 -4.45
N ILE A 173 -15.67 -22.83 -5.17
CA ILE A 173 -16.37 -22.46 -6.42
C ILE A 173 -16.01 -23.43 -7.55
N MET A 174 -14.73 -23.75 -7.72
CA MET A 174 -14.24 -24.57 -8.83
C MET A 174 -14.69 -26.02 -8.74
N SER A 175 -14.77 -26.58 -7.54
CA SER A 175 -15.02 -28.00 -7.31
C SER A 175 -16.35 -28.22 -6.60
N ALA A 176 -17.35 -28.76 -7.32
CA ALA A 176 -18.66 -29.07 -6.76
C ALA A 176 -18.64 -30.30 -5.82
N ASP A 177 -17.65 -31.20 -5.95
CA ASP A 177 -17.55 -32.49 -5.25
C ASP A 177 -16.12 -32.74 -4.72
N VAL A 178 -15.65 -31.93 -3.77
CA VAL A 178 -14.37 -32.23 -3.10
C VAL A 178 -14.60 -33.26 -2.00
N THR A 179 -14.11 -34.49 -2.20
CA THR A 179 -14.20 -35.59 -1.22
C THR A 179 -13.42 -35.33 0.08
N VAL A 180 -12.41 -34.45 0.05
CA VAL A 180 -11.70 -33.94 1.25
C VAL A 180 -11.42 -32.44 1.10
N PRO A 181 -12.26 -31.55 1.65
CA PRO A 181 -12.08 -30.11 1.50
C PRO A 181 -10.82 -29.63 2.22
N LEU A 182 -10.04 -28.75 1.58
CA LEU A 182 -8.88 -28.11 2.20
C LEU A 182 -9.34 -27.24 3.38
N THR A 183 -8.64 -27.40 4.51
CA THR A 183 -8.88 -26.56 5.69
C THR A 183 -8.40 -25.13 5.42
N THR A 184 -9.03 -24.15 6.08
CA THR A 184 -8.62 -22.74 5.97
C THR A 184 -7.15 -22.53 6.32
N LEU A 185 -6.64 -23.28 7.32
CA LEU A 185 -5.24 -23.26 7.71
C LEU A 185 -4.31 -23.74 6.60
N GLN A 186 -4.67 -24.83 5.90
CA GLN A 186 -3.90 -25.32 4.76
C GLN A 186 -3.85 -24.28 3.63
N CYS A 187 -4.96 -23.59 3.34
CA CYS A 187 -4.96 -22.51 2.35
C CYS A 187 -4.08 -21.32 2.77
N PHE A 188 -4.03 -20.97 4.06
CA PHE A 188 -3.11 -19.95 4.58
C PHE A 188 -1.65 -20.35 4.38
N LEU A 189 -1.31 -21.62 4.64
CA LEU A 189 0.03 -22.15 4.42
C LEU A 189 0.41 -22.16 2.93
N ILE A 190 -0.49 -22.61 2.05
CA ILE A 190 -0.26 -22.62 0.59
C ILE A 190 0.02 -21.19 0.10
N PHE A 191 -0.83 -20.22 0.47
CA PHE A 191 -0.60 -18.82 0.11
C PHE A 191 0.74 -18.31 0.64
N SER A 192 1.09 -18.65 1.89
CA SER A 192 2.34 -18.22 2.51
C SER A 192 3.57 -18.79 1.80
N ILE A 193 3.56 -20.08 1.46
CA ILE A 193 4.64 -20.74 0.72
C ILE A 193 4.80 -20.11 -0.66
N LEU A 194 3.71 -19.91 -1.39
CA LEU A 194 3.75 -19.27 -2.71
C LEU A 194 4.26 -17.82 -2.61
N ALA A 195 3.83 -17.08 -1.59
CA ALA A 195 4.30 -15.72 -1.34
C ALA A 195 5.78 -15.66 -0.91
N VAL A 196 6.29 -16.66 -0.17
CA VAL A 196 7.72 -16.77 0.14
C VAL A 196 8.50 -17.09 -1.14
N PHE A 197 8.09 -18.10 -1.89
CA PHE A 197 8.73 -18.46 -3.15
C PHE A 197 8.76 -17.29 -4.13
N MET A 198 7.66 -16.55 -4.28
CA MET A 198 7.59 -15.35 -5.11
C MET A 198 8.49 -14.21 -4.61
N SER A 199 8.69 -14.08 -3.29
CA SER A 199 9.65 -13.11 -2.73
C SER A 199 11.10 -13.49 -2.97
N GLN A 200 11.40 -14.75 -3.28
CA GLN A 200 12.77 -15.21 -3.56
C GLN A 200 13.23 -14.89 -4.98
N PHE A 201 12.37 -14.43 -5.91
CA PHE A 201 12.81 -14.00 -7.24
C PHE A 201 13.41 -12.59 -7.15
N PRO A 202 14.74 -12.43 -7.09
CA PRO A 202 15.40 -11.15 -6.84
C PRO A 202 15.73 -10.44 -8.17
N ASN A 203 15.03 -10.75 -9.26
CA ASN A 203 15.41 -10.28 -10.58
C ASN A 203 14.72 -8.95 -10.95
N MET A 204 15.38 -7.90 -10.47
CA MET A 204 15.26 -6.50 -10.82
C MET A 204 15.53 -6.24 -12.31
N ASN A 205 14.55 -6.49 -13.18
CA ASN A 205 14.52 -5.82 -14.50
C ASN A 205 13.30 -4.94 -14.71
N SER A 206 12.32 -4.94 -13.81
CA SER A 206 11.55 -3.74 -13.50
C SER A 206 10.69 -3.94 -12.25
N LEU A 207 11.06 -3.35 -11.10
CA LEU A 207 10.12 -3.15 -9.99
C LEU A 207 8.81 -2.51 -10.47
N PHE A 208 8.91 -1.69 -11.53
CA PHE A 208 7.76 -1.14 -12.22
C PHE A 208 6.86 -2.19 -12.89
N GLY A 209 7.40 -3.25 -13.51
CA GLY A 209 6.60 -4.30 -14.15
C GLY A 209 5.70 -5.05 -13.16
N LEU A 210 6.24 -5.34 -11.97
CA LEU A 210 5.50 -5.93 -10.88
C LEU A 210 4.39 -5.00 -10.37
N SER A 211 4.73 -3.73 -10.17
CA SER A 211 3.79 -2.72 -9.74
C SER A 211 2.69 -2.43 -10.77
N LEU A 212 3.02 -2.48 -12.06
CA LEU A 212 2.10 -2.36 -13.18
C LEU A 212 1.08 -3.49 -13.15
N VAL A 213 1.53 -4.74 -13.09
CA VAL A 213 0.63 -5.91 -13.01
C VAL A 213 -0.24 -5.83 -11.76
N GLY A 214 0.35 -5.53 -10.59
CA GLY A 214 -0.41 -5.34 -9.36
C GLY A 214 -1.49 -4.27 -9.49
N SER A 215 -1.15 -3.11 -10.08
CA SER A 215 -2.11 -2.01 -10.29
C SER A 215 -3.24 -2.39 -11.23
N VAL A 216 -2.92 -3.03 -12.36
CA VAL A 216 -3.91 -3.48 -13.34
C VAL A 216 -4.87 -4.49 -12.71
N MET A 217 -4.34 -5.47 -11.98
CA MET A 217 -5.16 -6.44 -11.26
C MET A 217 -6.03 -5.73 -10.20
N ALA A 218 -5.48 -4.75 -9.47
CA ALA A 218 -6.22 -4.00 -8.47
C ALA A 218 -7.42 -3.24 -9.04
N VAL A 219 -7.21 -2.53 -10.15
CA VAL A 219 -8.26 -1.81 -10.87
C VAL A 219 -9.26 -2.79 -11.48
N ALA A 220 -8.79 -3.91 -12.05
CA ALA A 220 -9.65 -4.90 -12.70
C ALA A 220 -10.62 -5.57 -11.72
N TYR A 221 -10.15 -6.09 -10.58
CA TYR A 221 -11.08 -6.69 -9.61
C TYR A 221 -11.97 -5.64 -8.97
N SER A 222 -11.46 -4.43 -8.68
CA SER A 222 -12.29 -3.35 -8.12
C SER A 222 -13.41 -2.98 -9.09
N THR A 223 -13.08 -2.91 -10.39
CA THR A 223 -14.03 -2.61 -11.46
C THR A 223 -15.09 -3.69 -11.57
N ALA A 224 -14.68 -4.96 -11.63
CA ALA A 224 -15.62 -6.08 -11.66
C ALA A 224 -16.56 -6.09 -10.44
N VAL A 225 -16.05 -5.78 -9.25
CA VAL A 225 -16.86 -5.72 -8.03
C VAL A 225 -17.97 -4.67 -8.14
N TRP A 226 -17.69 -3.45 -8.61
CA TRP A 226 -18.74 -2.43 -8.71
C TRP A 226 -19.60 -2.54 -9.98
N THR A 227 -19.12 -3.10 -11.09
CA THR A 227 -19.90 -3.19 -12.33
C THR A 227 -20.91 -4.34 -12.33
N LEU A 228 -20.59 -5.48 -11.73
CA LEU A 228 -21.48 -6.66 -11.74
C LEU A 228 -22.88 -6.38 -11.16
N PRO A 229 -23.03 -5.65 -10.03
CA PRO A 229 -24.36 -5.30 -9.53
C PRO A 229 -25.16 -4.36 -10.40
N LEU A 230 -24.50 -3.55 -11.24
CA LEU A 230 -25.18 -2.65 -12.19
C LEU A 230 -25.62 -3.39 -13.44
N ALA A 231 -24.87 -4.42 -13.85
CA ALA A 231 -25.14 -5.19 -15.06
C ALA A 231 -26.19 -6.31 -14.86
N SER A 232 -26.57 -6.62 -13.63
CA SER A 232 -27.49 -7.69 -13.30
C SER A 232 -28.93 -7.19 -13.13
N GLU A 233 -29.90 -7.93 -13.68
CA GLU A 233 -31.34 -7.73 -13.46
C GLU A 233 -31.74 -8.21 -12.05
N ARG A 234 -31.17 -7.58 -11.03
CA ARG A 234 -31.39 -7.93 -9.63
C ARG A 234 -32.72 -7.37 -9.14
N ASN A 235 -33.51 -8.21 -8.47
CA ASN A 235 -34.72 -7.77 -7.77
C ASN A 235 -34.36 -6.92 -6.54
N GLN A 236 -34.33 -5.59 -6.71
CA GLN A 236 -33.93 -4.62 -5.68
C GLN A 236 -34.95 -4.49 -4.54
N ASN A 237 -36.14 -5.06 -4.70
CA ASN A 237 -37.30 -4.85 -3.83
C ASN A 237 -37.13 -5.37 -2.38
N ASN A 238 -36.02 -6.04 -2.06
CA ASN A 238 -35.74 -6.67 -0.76
C ASN A 238 -34.42 -6.20 -0.13
N VAL A 239 -33.98 -4.95 -0.36
CA VAL A 239 -32.79 -4.37 0.28
C VAL A 239 -33.20 -3.25 1.22
N SER A 240 -32.77 -3.32 2.49
CA SER A 240 -32.97 -2.27 3.48
C SER A 240 -31.66 -1.56 3.78
N TYR A 241 -31.72 -0.27 4.09
CA TYR A 241 -30.59 0.52 4.56
C TYR A 241 -30.73 0.91 6.03
N THR A 242 -31.65 0.24 6.73
CA THR A 242 -31.83 0.45 8.17
C THR A 242 -30.62 -0.10 8.90
N ILE A 243 -29.96 0.75 9.68
CA ILE A 243 -28.81 0.37 10.50
C ILE A 243 -29.32 -0.54 11.63
N LYS A 244 -28.91 -1.82 11.62
CA LYS A 244 -29.39 -2.84 12.58
C LYS A 244 -28.63 -2.84 13.89
N ASP A 245 -27.33 -2.51 13.86
CA ASP A 245 -26.46 -2.53 15.04
C ASP A 245 -25.44 -1.37 14.96
N ALA A 246 -25.75 -0.30 15.70
CA ALA A 246 -24.93 0.91 15.82
C ALA A 246 -24.21 0.98 17.18
N SER A 247 -23.87 -0.18 17.77
CA SER A 247 -23.04 -0.19 18.98
C SER A 247 -21.72 0.54 18.76
N PHE A 248 -21.21 1.16 19.83
CA PHE A 248 -19.99 1.97 19.79
C PHE A 248 -18.79 1.18 19.22
N ASP A 249 -18.66 -0.09 19.60
CA ASP A 249 -17.59 -0.98 19.12
C ASP A 249 -17.67 -1.20 17.61
N ASN A 250 -18.87 -1.39 17.06
CA ASN A 250 -19.07 -1.56 15.63
C ASN A 250 -18.78 -0.25 14.86
N ILE A 251 -19.16 0.90 15.40
CA ILE A 251 -18.86 2.20 14.81
C ILE A 251 -17.34 2.42 14.74
N ILE A 252 -16.61 2.15 15.82
CA ILE A 252 -15.15 2.25 15.84
C ILE A 252 -14.52 1.27 14.83
N ASN A 253 -15.02 0.03 14.77
CA ASN A 253 -14.54 -0.94 13.79
C ASN A 253 -14.77 -0.48 12.35
N ALA A 254 -15.93 0.11 12.06
CA ALA A 254 -16.25 0.64 10.73
C ALA A 254 -15.35 1.83 10.34
N ILE A 255 -15.08 2.74 11.28
CA ILE A 255 -14.09 3.81 11.09
C ILE A 255 -12.71 3.21 10.86
N GLY A 256 -12.36 2.15 11.60
CA GLY A 256 -11.13 1.38 11.42
C GLY A 256 -11.00 0.75 10.02
N PHE A 257 -12.08 0.22 9.45
CA PHE A 257 -12.08 -0.27 8.07
C PHE A 257 -11.85 0.84 7.04
N ILE A 258 -12.45 2.02 7.24
CA ILE A 258 -12.19 3.16 6.37
C ILE A 258 -10.73 3.64 6.52
N ALA A 259 -10.20 3.71 7.74
CA ALA A 259 -8.81 4.06 7.98
C ALA A 259 -7.84 3.05 7.33
N LEU A 260 -8.15 1.74 7.40
CA LEU A 260 -7.40 0.67 6.76
C LEU A 260 -7.37 0.85 5.23
N ALA A 261 -8.45 1.37 4.63
CA ALA A 261 -8.52 1.69 3.20
C ALA A 261 -7.42 2.68 2.77
N PHE A 262 -7.04 3.62 3.63
CA PHE A 262 -6.06 4.68 3.33
C PHE A 262 -4.61 4.32 3.60
N ARG A 263 -4.33 3.06 3.94
CA ARG A 263 -2.98 2.52 4.01
C ARG A 263 -2.18 2.75 2.72
N GLY A 264 -0.86 2.93 2.87
CA GLY A 264 0.12 2.88 1.77
C GLY A 264 0.93 4.16 1.60
N SER A 265 0.57 5.24 2.31
CA SER A 265 1.19 6.56 2.15
C SER A 265 2.67 6.61 2.55
N ASN A 266 3.15 5.68 3.39
CA ASN A 266 4.55 5.68 3.85
C ASN A 266 5.57 5.42 2.73
N LEU A 267 5.14 4.78 1.63
CA LEU A 267 5.99 4.49 0.47
C LEU A 267 6.14 5.69 -0.47
N VAL A 268 5.37 6.77 -0.27
CA VAL A 268 5.42 7.97 -1.13
C VAL A 268 6.84 8.53 -1.19
N LEU A 269 7.54 8.58 -0.06
CA LEU A 269 8.92 9.09 -0.01
C LEU A 269 9.92 8.19 -0.76
N GLU A 270 9.74 6.88 -0.67
CA GLU A 270 10.60 5.90 -1.34
C GLU A 270 10.38 5.96 -2.86
N ILE A 271 9.12 6.03 -3.29
CA ILE A 271 8.74 6.21 -4.70
C ILE A 271 9.29 7.54 -5.24
N GLN A 272 9.14 8.62 -4.48
CA GLN A 272 9.68 9.93 -4.87
C GLN A 272 11.22 9.92 -4.94
N GLY A 273 11.89 9.15 -4.08
CA GLY A 273 13.33 8.94 -4.11
C GLY A 273 13.85 8.36 -5.43
N THR A 274 13.00 7.65 -6.19
CA THR A 274 13.34 7.08 -7.52
C THR A 274 13.25 8.10 -8.65
N LEU A 275 12.64 9.27 -8.40
CA LEU A 275 12.47 10.30 -9.41
C LEU A 275 13.75 11.13 -9.55
N PRO A 276 14.11 11.54 -10.78
CA PRO A 276 15.15 12.53 -10.97
C PRO A 276 14.74 13.85 -10.31
N SER A 277 15.72 14.56 -9.79
CA SER A 277 15.54 15.91 -9.27
C SER A 277 16.85 16.67 -9.40
N ASP A 278 16.74 17.93 -9.80
CA ASP A 278 17.82 18.90 -9.98
C ASP A 278 17.38 20.27 -9.40
N SER A 279 18.30 21.22 -9.31
CA SER A 279 18.05 22.54 -8.69
C SER A 279 16.92 23.35 -9.36
N ASN A 280 16.60 23.07 -10.62
CA ASN A 280 15.54 23.75 -11.38
C ASN A 280 14.23 22.95 -11.39
N ASN A 281 14.31 21.63 -11.22
CA ASN A 281 13.21 20.67 -11.32
C ASN A 281 13.17 19.76 -10.08
N PRO A 282 12.55 20.21 -8.97
CA PRO A 282 12.39 19.38 -7.79
C PRO A 282 11.48 18.18 -8.09
N SER A 283 11.77 17.06 -7.42
CA SER A 283 11.05 15.79 -7.60
C SER A 283 9.57 15.93 -7.26
N SER A 284 9.24 16.88 -6.38
CA SER A 284 7.88 17.16 -5.90
C SER A 284 6.90 17.48 -7.03
N LYS A 285 7.32 18.17 -8.10
CA LYS A 285 6.45 18.48 -9.24
C LYS A 285 6.03 17.20 -9.98
N THR A 286 7.00 16.35 -10.29
CA THR A 286 6.79 15.07 -10.97
C THR A 286 5.98 14.11 -10.09
N MET A 287 6.34 14.03 -8.81
CA MET A 287 5.65 13.20 -7.84
C MET A 287 4.20 13.63 -7.63
N TRP A 288 3.93 14.93 -7.50
CA TRP A 288 2.57 15.44 -7.31
C TRP A 288 1.66 15.13 -8.49
N ARG A 289 2.18 15.22 -9.74
CA ARG A 289 1.43 14.77 -10.93
C ARG A 289 1.06 13.30 -10.84
N ALA A 290 2.01 12.44 -10.43
CA ALA A 290 1.74 11.01 -10.23
C ALA A 290 0.73 10.75 -9.10
N VAL A 291 0.81 11.50 -8.00
CA VAL A 291 -0.15 11.47 -6.89
C VAL A 291 -1.55 11.81 -7.38
N VAL A 292 -1.72 12.92 -8.12
CA VAL A 292 -3.04 13.32 -8.64
C VAL A 292 -3.63 12.24 -9.55
N ILE A 293 -2.87 11.74 -10.53
CA ILE A 293 -3.36 10.72 -11.47
C ILE A 293 -3.74 9.43 -10.74
N SER A 294 -2.84 8.91 -9.91
CA SER A 294 -3.09 7.67 -9.16
C SER A 294 -4.26 7.81 -8.20
N HIS A 295 -4.39 8.94 -7.50
CA HIS A 295 -5.42 9.13 -6.50
C HIS A 295 -6.80 9.40 -7.09
N VAL A 296 -6.89 9.98 -8.28
CA VAL A 296 -8.17 10.03 -9.02
C VAL A 296 -8.66 8.62 -9.33
N ILE A 297 -7.79 7.74 -9.83
CA ILE A 297 -8.15 6.33 -10.10
C ILE A 297 -8.48 5.60 -8.79
N ILE A 298 -7.69 5.79 -7.72
CA ILE A 298 -7.98 5.23 -6.40
C ILE A 298 -9.37 5.67 -5.92
N ALA A 299 -9.70 6.96 -6.02
CA ALA A 299 -10.98 7.50 -5.61
C ALA A 299 -12.12 6.85 -6.39
N ILE A 300 -12.00 6.76 -7.72
CA ILE A 300 -13.01 6.12 -8.57
C ILE A 300 -13.26 4.68 -8.09
N CYS A 301 -12.22 3.86 -7.95
CA CYS A 301 -12.38 2.49 -7.49
C CYS A 301 -12.97 2.41 -6.07
N MET A 302 -12.47 3.20 -5.12
CA MET A 302 -12.90 3.17 -3.72
C MET A 302 -14.35 3.61 -3.53
N PHE A 303 -14.71 4.77 -4.09
CA PHE A 303 -16.05 5.32 -3.93
C PHE A 303 -17.07 4.48 -4.70
N LEU A 304 -16.77 4.03 -5.92
CA LEU A 304 -17.69 3.16 -6.67
C LEU A 304 -17.91 1.83 -5.96
N VAL A 305 -16.85 1.19 -5.44
CA VAL A 305 -17.02 -0.06 -4.67
C VAL A 305 -17.84 0.21 -3.40
N ALA A 306 -17.53 1.25 -2.62
CA ALA A 306 -18.30 1.55 -1.41
C ALA A 306 -19.78 1.83 -1.72
N ILE A 307 -20.06 2.72 -2.67
CA ILE A 307 -21.41 3.18 -3.03
C ILE A 307 -22.21 2.07 -3.70
N VAL A 308 -21.69 1.48 -4.78
CA VAL A 308 -22.48 0.56 -5.62
C VAL A 308 -22.72 -0.76 -4.90
N VAL A 309 -21.72 -1.29 -4.17
CA VAL A 309 -21.90 -2.52 -3.40
C VAL A 309 -22.86 -2.28 -2.25
N TYR A 310 -22.72 -1.17 -1.51
CA TYR A 310 -23.66 -0.85 -0.45
C TYR A 310 -25.08 -0.64 -0.98
N TRP A 311 -25.25 0.03 -2.12
CA TRP A 311 -26.53 0.15 -2.82
C TRP A 311 -27.13 -1.19 -3.24
N ALA A 312 -26.32 -2.11 -3.76
CA ALA A 312 -26.83 -3.38 -4.23
C ALA A 312 -27.25 -4.34 -3.09
N TYR A 313 -26.60 -4.24 -1.93
CA TYR A 313 -26.73 -5.24 -0.87
C TYR A 313 -27.23 -4.72 0.47
N GLY A 314 -27.04 -3.44 0.80
CA GLY A 314 -27.54 -2.79 2.02
C GLY A 314 -27.28 -3.61 3.28
N ASP A 315 -28.36 -3.93 4.00
CA ASP A 315 -28.39 -4.70 5.24
C ASP A 315 -27.99 -6.18 5.11
N LYS A 316 -27.78 -6.67 3.89
CA LYS A 316 -27.26 -8.02 3.62
C LYS A 316 -25.73 -8.08 3.71
N ILE A 317 -25.06 -6.92 3.67
CA ILE A 317 -23.60 -6.87 3.87
C ILE A 317 -23.31 -7.18 5.35
N PRO A 318 -22.51 -8.21 5.64
CA PRO A 318 -22.15 -8.52 7.01
C PRO A 318 -21.22 -7.45 7.56
N ALA A 319 -21.65 -6.79 8.63
CA ALA A 319 -20.89 -5.78 9.37
C ALA A 319 -19.63 -6.37 10.06
N THR A 320 -19.62 -7.68 10.30
CA THR A 320 -18.57 -8.40 11.03
C THR A 320 -18.07 -9.60 10.20
N GLY A 321 -16.78 -9.97 10.31
CA GLY A 321 -16.22 -11.14 9.61
C GLY A 321 -14.77 -11.00 9.11
N GLY A 322 -14.18 -9.81 9.27
CA GLY A 322 -12.78 -9.54 8.94
C GLY A 322 -12.57 -8.87 7.58
N PRO A 323 -11.31 -8.71 7.13
CA PRO A 323 -10.90 -7.84 6.01
C PRO A 323 -11.41 -8.25 4.62
N ILE A 324 -11.84 -9.50 4.47
CA ILE A 324 -12.67 -9.92 3.34
C ILE A 324 -14.00 -10.26 4.00
N GLY A 325 -14.90 -9.29 4.03
CA GLY A 325 -16.25 -9.54 4.52
C GLY A 325 -16.86 -10.71 3.75
N ASN A 326 -17.70 -11.50 4.41
CA ASN A 326 -18.45 -12.60 3.78
C ASN A 326 -19.33 -12.15 2.59
N TYR A 327 -19.38 -10.84 2.25
CA TYR A 327 -20.13 -10.34 1.11
C TYR A 327 -19.57 -10.79 -0.25
N LEU A 328 -18.29 -11.18 -0.35
CA LEU A 328 -17.79 -11.84 -1.58
C LEU A 328 -18.55 -13.14 -1.85
N LYS A 329 -19.05 -13.83 -0.82
CA LYS A 329 -19.96 -14.97 -1.00
C LYS A 329 -21.33 -14.56 -1.55
N LEU A 330 -21.80 -13.34 -1.28
CA LEU A 330 -23.02 -12.83 -1.92
C LEU A 330 -22.81 -12.66 -3.43
N TYR A 331 -21.60 -12.27 -3.85
CA TYR A 331 -21.23 -12.24 -5.26
C TYR A 331 -21.13 -13.64 -5.88
N GLU A 332 -20.59 -14.62 -5.15
CA GLU A 332 -20.54 -16.01 -5.61
C GLU A 332 -21.94 -16.59 -5.86
N GLN A 333 -22.93 -16.20 -5.05
CA GLN A 333 -24.31 -16.68 -5.17
C GLN A 333 -25.08 -15.98 -6.29
N ASP A 334 -24.87 -14.68 -6.48
CA ASP A 334 -25.71 -13.86 -7.37
C ASP A 334 -25.17 -13.77 -8.81
N TYR A 335 -23.93 -14.17 -9.07
CA TYR A 335 -23.29 -14.03 -10.39
C TYR A 335 -22.68 -15.34 -10.91
N SER A 336 -22.29 -15.34 -12.19
CA SER A 336 -21.74 -16.53 -12.83
C SER A 336 -20.45 -17.01 -12.14
N LYS A 337 -20.27 -18.33 -12.10
CA LYS A 337 -19.04 -19.00 -11.62
C LYS A 337 -17.78 -18.41 -12.26
N GLN A 338 -17.84 -18.02 -13.54
CA GLN A 338 -16.72 -17.41 -14.26
C GLN A 338 -16.35 -16.03 -13.71
N ALA A 339 -17.35 -15.17 -13.43
CA ALA A 339 -17.12 -13.84 -12.86
C ALA A 339 -16.53 -13.93 -11.44
N ALA A 340 -17.06 -14.85 -10.63
CA ALA A 340 -16.52 -15.10 -9.29
C ALA A 340 -15.07 -15.59 -9.34
N CYS A 341 -14.75 -16.58 -10.19
CA CYS A 341 -13.38 -17.05 -10.39
C CYS A 341 -12.43 -15.93 -10.85
N PHE A 342 -12.87 -15.07 -11.78
CA PHE A 342 -12.07 -13.94 -12.26
C PHE A 342 -11.69 -13.00 -11.11
N ILE A 343 -12.67 -12.56 -10.29
CA ILE A 343 -12.41 -11.68 -9.15
C ILE A 343 -11.42 -12.32 -8.17
N HIS A 344 -11.62 -13.60 -7.83
CA HIS A 344 -10.75 -14.33 -6.90
C HIS A 344 -9.33 -14.50 -7.44
N LEU A 345 -9.17 -14.87 -8.71
CA LEU A 345 -7.87 -15.03 -9.36
C LEU A 345 -7.11 -13.71 -9.43
N THR A 346 -7.72 -12.66 -9.98
CA THR A 346 -7.14 -11.32 -10.08
C THR A 346 -6.72 -10.80 -8.70
N PHE A 347 -7.52 -11.08 -7.67
CA PHE A 347 -7.21 -10.71 -6.30
C PHE A 347 -6.04 -11.51 -5.68
N ILE A 348 -5.98 -12.83 -5.92
CA ILE A 348 -4.85 -13.67 -5.48
C ILE A 348 -3.56 -13.20 -6.13
N PHE A 349 -3.57 -12.96 -7.45
CA PHE A 349 -2.40 -12.42 -8.17
C PHE A 349 -1.97 -11.07 -7.59
N TYR A 350 -2.92 -10.16 -7.38
CA TYR A 350 -2.65 -8.88 -6.72
C TYR A 350 -1.96 -9.06 -5.36
N CYS A 351 -2.48 -9.93 -4.49
CA CYS A 351 -1.94 -10.12 -3.14
C CYS A 351 -0.50 -10.65 -3.16
N HIS A 352 -0.16 -11.51 -4.13
CA HIS A 352 1.20 -11.99 -4.33
C HIS A 352 2.12 -10.85 -4.77
N TYR A 353 1.72 -10.10 -5.80
CA TYR A 353 2.56 -9.06 -6.37
C TYR A 353 2.73 -7.83 -5.46
N LYS A 354 1.70 -7.49 -4.67
CA LYS A 354 1.79 -6.41 -3.67
C LYS A 354 2.88 -6.70 -2.64
N LYS A 355 2.97 -7.94 -2.16
CA LYS A 355 3.95 -8.32 -1.14
C LYS A 355 5.37 -8.10 -1.65
N THR A 356 5.67 -8.60 -2.85
CA THR A 356 7.00 -8.52 -3.47
C THR A 356 7.38 -7.10 -3.92
N ALA A 357 6.41 -6.22 -4.15
CA ALA A 357 6.68 -4.85 -4.61
C ALA A 357 6.90 -3.84 -3.47
N ILE A 358 6.51 -4.20 -2.24
CA ILE A 358 6.38 -3.26 -1.10
C ILE A 358 7.22 -3.72 0.11
N PHE A 359 7.64 -4.99 0.14
CA PHE A 359 8.48 -5.59 1.17
C PHE A 359 9.59 -6.41 0.50
#